data_AF-A0AAV4X1E4-F1
#
_entry.id   AF-A0AAV4X1E4-F1
#
_cell.length_a   1.000
_cell.length_b   1.000
_cell.length_c   1.000
_cell.angle_alpha   90.00
_cell.angle_beta   90.00
_cell.angle_gamma   90.00
#
_symmetry.space_group_name_H-M   'P 1'
#
loop_
_entity.id
_entity.type
_entity.pdbx_description
1 polymer ?
#
loop_
_entity_poly.entity_id
_entity_poly.type
_entity_poly.pdbx_seq_one_letter_code
_entity_poly.pdbx_strand_id
1 'polypeptide(L)'
;MVYSAHILKAAINCLKVKPIYNATKIIARSSSITTWNKDWKPGPYPRTKEERITAAKKYNMLPEDYEPYPEEEGYGDYPMFEKFHMESRNPFEAYDYPELKRNYGEPVHPDYDICLEDKVNFQQKFRTPIYKQLLYVVAAVSLYTGLILYGEFHPVDTKRIPKQFPHSGQVHYSFEAAQ
;
A
#
# COMPACT_ATOMS: atom_id res chain seq x y z
N MET A 1 4.31 -65.51 -41.74
CA MET A 1 4.32 -64.11 -41.25
C MET A 1 2.92 -63.50 -41.02
N VAL A 2 1.83 -64.28 -40.91
CA VAL A 2 0.47 -63.72 -40.74
C VAL A 2 0.00 -63.67 -39.26
N TYR A 3 0.57 -64.52 -38.41
CA TYR A 3 0.21 -64.61 -36.98
C TYR A 3 0.63 -63.39 -36.14
N SER A 4 1.72 -62.72 -36.51
CA SER A 4 2.24 -61.55 -35.78
C SER A 4 1.32 -60.33 -35.91
N ALA A 5 0.75 -60.11 -37.10
CA ALA A 5 -0.14 -58.98 -37.36
C ALA A 5 -1.51 -59.09 -36.65
N HIS A 6 -2.00 -60.32 -36.44
CA HIS A 6 -3.24 -60.54 -35.70
C HIS A 6 -3.08 -60.30 -34.20
N ILE A 7 -1.95 -60.72 -33.62
CA ILE A 7 -1.63 -60.47 -32.21
C ILE A 7 -1.45 -58.96 -31.98
N LEU A 8 -0.78 -58.26 -32.89
CA LEU A 8 -0.60 -56.80 -32.79
C LEU A 8 -1.92 -56.04 -32.91
N LYS A 9 -2.81 -56.44 -33.83
CA LYS A 9 -4.16 -55.86 -33.97
C LYS A 9 -5.03 -56.13 -32.74
N ALA A 10 -4.95 -57.33 -32.15
CA ALA A 10 -5.68 -57.68 -30.93
C ALA A 10 -5.18 -56.85 -29.73
N ALA A 11 -3.87 -56.65 -29.60
CA ALA A 11 -3.28 -55.80 -28.55
C ALA A 11 -3.69 -54.32 -28.68
N ILE A 12 -3.70 -53.78 -29.90
CA ILE A 12 -4.17 -52.41 -30.17
C ILE A 12 -5.66 -52.26 -29.88
N ASN A 13 -6.49 -53.25 -30.19
CA ASN A 13 -7.91 -53.23 -29.84
C ASN A 13 -8.16 -53.39 -28.32
N CYS A 14 -7.30 -54.13 -27.60
CA CYS A 14 -7.34 -54.24 -26.14
C CYS A 14 -6.99 -52.90 -25.44
N LEU A 15 -6.11 -52.08 -26.03
CA LEU A 15 -5.83 -50.72 -25.55
C LEU A 15 -6.98 -49.72 -25.80
N LYS A 16 -7.89 -50.01 -26.75
CA LYS A 16 -9.06 -49.18 -27.07
C LYS A 16 -10.29 -49.50 -26.22
N VAL A 17 -10.20 -50.42 -25.26
CA VAL A 17 -11.32 -50.76 -24.39
C VAL A 17 -11.58 -49.55 -23.49
N LYS A 18 -12.82 -49.05 -23.52
CA LYS A 18 -13.25 -47.78 -22.91
C LYS A 18 -12.99 -47.56 -21.41
N PRO A 19 -12.83 -48.55 -20.50
CA PRO A 19 -12.68 -48.22 -19.08
C PRO A 19 -11.31 -47.62 -18.75
N ILE A 20 -10.24 -48.00 -19.46
CA ILE A 20 -8.88 -47.52 -19.17
C ILE A 20 -8.67 -46.09 -19.68
N TYR A 21 -9.26 -45.74 -20.83
CA TYR A 21 -9.22 -44.37 -21.36
C TYR A 21 -10.01 -43.37 -20.50
N ASN A 22 -11.00 -43.83 -19.75
CA ASN A 22 -11.73 -43.00 -18.79
C ASN A 22 -10.99 -42.88 -17.44
N ALA A 23 -10.27 -43.92 -17.00
CA ALA A 23 -9.49 -43.88 -15.76
C ALA A 23 -8.34 -42.86 -15.80
N THR A 24 -7.68 -42.68 -16.95
CA THR A 24 -6.66 -41.63 -17.13
C THR A 24 -7.24 -40.21 -17.11
N LYS A 25 -8.52 -40.04 -17.50
CA LYS A 25 -9.25 -38.77 -17.37
C LYS A 25 -9.66 -38.46 -15.93
N ILE A 26 -9.87 -39.49 -15.11
CA ILE A 26 -10.22 -39.35 -13.68
C ILE A 26 -8.99 -38.94 -12.86
N ILE A 27 -7.79 -39.40 -13.22
CA ILE A 27 -6.54 -39.05 -12.52
C ILE A 27 -6.07 -37.61 -12.85
N ALA A 28 -6.52 -37.03 -13.96
CA ALA A 28 -6.24 -35.64 -14.32
C ALA A 28 -7.16 -34.60 -13.66
N ARG A 29 -7.95 -34.96 -12.63
CA ARG A 29 -8.70 -33.99 -11.80
C ARG A 29 -7.90 -33.45 -10.60
N SER A 30 -6.58 -33.62 -10.59
CA SER A 30 -5.70 -32.99 -9.60
C SER A 30 -5.23 -31.58 -10.00
N SER A 31 -6.03 -30.85 -10.77
CA SER A 31 -5.80 -29.42 -11.09
C SER A 31 -6.79 -28.48 -10.36
N SER A 32 -7.65 -28.99 -9.47
CA SER A 32 -8.74 -28.21 -8.85
C SER A 32 -8.37 -27.41 -7.60
N ILE A 33 -7.08 -27.17 -7.34
CA ILE A 33 -6.65 -26.18 -6.33
C ILE A 33 -6.26 -24.84 -6.98
N THR A 34 -6.09 -24.77 -8.32
CA THR A 34 -5.72 -23.53 -9.02
C THR A 34 -6.85 -22.91 -9.86
N THR A 35 -8.05 -23.50 -9.86
CA THR A 35 -9.24 -22.93 -10.54
C THR A 35 -9.81 -21.67 -9.87
N TRP A 36 -9.48 -21.43 -8.59
CA TRP A 36 -9.96 -20.27 -7.81
C TRP A 36 -9.70 -18.92 -8.48
N ASN A 37 -8.64 -18.80 -9.28
CA ASN A 37 -8.26 -17.53 -9.89
C ASN A 37 -8.98 -17.19 -11.20
N LYS A 38 -9.56 -18.15 -11.93
CA LYS A 38 -10.07 -17.84 -13.28
C LYS A 38 -11.33 -16.99 -13.25
N ASP A 39 -12.24 -17.33 -12.34
CA ASP A 39 -13.54 -16.66 -12.25
C ASP A 39 -13.43 -15.31 -11.53
N TRP A 40 -12.39 -15.13 -10.70
CA TRP A 40 -12.14 -13.91 -9.92
C TRP A 40 -11.10 -12.96 -10.56
N LYS A 41 -10.33 -13.44 -11.54
CA LYS A 41 -9.35 -12.59 -12.23
C LYS A 41 -10.06 -11.48 -13.00
N PRO A 42 -9.61 -10.21 -12.92
CA PRO A 42 -10.11 -9.13 -13.75
C PRO A 42 -10.05 -9.45 -15.25
N GLY A 43 -11.12 -9.13 -15.94
CA GLY A 43 -11.34 -9.31 -17.37
C GLY A 43 -11.07 -8.04 -18.19
N PRO A 44 -11.34 -8.08 -19.50
CA PRO A 44 -11.28 -6.90 -20.37
C PRO A 44 -12.42 -5.91 -20.06
N TYR A 45 -12.27 -4.66 -20.51
CA TYR A 45 -13.26 -3.61 -20.29
C TYR A 45 -14.66 -3.98 -20.83
N PRO A 46 -15.73 -3.90 -20.00
CA PRO A 46 -17.08 -4.27 -20.42
C PRO A 46 -17.69 -3.16 -21.29
N ARG A 47 -17.97 -3.48 -22.56
CA ARG A 47 -18.52 -2.52 -23.53
C ARG A 47 -20.04 -2.62 -23.62
N THR A 48 -20.60 -3.81 -23.39
CA THR A 48 -22.04 -4.02 -23.45
C THR A 48 -22.71 -3.92 -22.08
N LYS A 49 -24.02 -3.62 -22.07
CA LYS A 49 -24.80 -3.57 -20.82
C LYS A 49 -24.87 -4.93 -20.12
N GLU A 50 -24.93 -6.01 -20.91
CA GLU A 50 -24.94 -7.38 -20.39
C GLU A 50 -23.61 -7.75 -19.74
N GLU A 51 -22.47 -7.42 -20.37
CA GLU A 51 -21.13 -7.56 -19.79
C GLU A 51 -20.96 -6.74 -18.52
N ARG A 52 -21.55 -5.54 -18.47
CA ARG A 52 -21.53 -4.70 -17.27
C ARG A 52 -22.29 -5.35 -16.11
N ILE A 53 -23.45 -5.95 -16.38
CA ILE A 53 -24.24 -6.65 -15.36
C ILE A 53 -23.52 -7.91 -14.85
N THR A 54 -22.87 -8.66 -15.74
CA THR A 54 -22.09 -9.85 -15.34
C THR A 54 -20.84 -9.47 -14.55
N ALA A 55 -20.15 -8.39 -14.93
CA ALA A 55 -19.02 -7.84 -14.18
C ALA A 55 -19.44 -7.33 -12.79
N ALA A 56 -20.54 -6.56 -12.69
CA ALA A 56 -21.08 -6.11 -11.41
C ALA A 56 -21.37 -7.31 -10.48
N LYS A 57 -22.00 -8.36 -11.01
CA LYS A 57 -22.28 -9.60 -10.27
C LYS A 57 -21.00 -10.31 -9.80
N LYS A 58 -19.93 -10.30 -10.61
CA LYS A 58 -18.63 -10.89 -10.26
C LYS A 58 -17.97 -10.19 -9.08
N TYR A 59 -18.11 -8.87 -8.97
CA TYR A 59 -17.57 -8.06 -7.87
C TYR A 59 -18.56 -7.87 -6.70
N ASN A 60 -19.66 -8.63 -6.67
CA ASN A 60 -20.71 -8.52 -5.64
C ASN A 60 -21.33 -7.11 -5.52
N MET A 61 -21.37 -6.35 -6.63
CA MET A 61 -21.93 -5.00 -6.69
C MET A 61 -23.28 -4.97 -7.38
N LEU A 62 -24.07 -3.93 -7.07
CA LEU A 62 -25.28 -3.62 -7.84
C LEU A 62 -24.88 -3.14 -9.25
N PRO A 63 -25.65 -3.48 -10.31
CA PRO A 63 -25.36 -3.02 -11.66
C PRO A 63 -25.39 -1.50 -11.83
N GLU A 64 -26.09 -0.80 -10.94
CA GLU A 64 -26.24 0.66 -10.93
C GLU A 64 -25.02 1.35 -10.32
N ASP A 65 -24.43 0.76 -9.28
CA ASP A 65 -23.24 1.29 -8.60
C ASP A 65 -21.93 0.87 -9.29
N TYR A 66 -22.00 -0.08 -10.23
CA TYR A 66 -20.83 -0.57 -10.94
C TYR A 66 -20.47 0.36 -12.10
N GLU A 67 -19.36 1.08 -11.92
CA GLU A 67 -18.71 1.86 -12.96
C GLU A 67 -17.29 1.33 -13.17
N PRO A 68 -16.88 0.93 -14.39
CA PRO A 68 -15.50 0.57 -14.66
C PRO A 68 -14.62 1.82 -14.84
N TYR A 69 -13.31 1.68 -14.61
CA TYR A 69 -12.34 2.73 -14.97
C TYR A 69 -12.31 3.00 -16.48
N PRO A 70 -11.91 4.22 -16.90
CA PRO A 70 -11.72 4.53 -18.32
C PRO A 70 -10.81 3.50 -19.02
N GLU A 71 -11.15 3.11 -20.25
CA GLU A 71 -10.42 2.09 -21.01
C GLU A 71 -8.93 2.45 -21.23
N GLU A 72 -8.62 3.75 -21.29
CA GLU A 72 -7.27 4.28 -21.47
C GLU A 72 -6.32 3.96 -20.31
N GLU A 73 -6.85 3.76 -19.10
CA GLU A 73 -6.05 3.50 -17.90
C GLU A 73 -5.64 2.02 -17.78
N GLY A 74 -6.28 1.11 -18.53
CA GLY A 74 -5.87 -0.28 -18.64
C GLY A 74 -6.28 -1.19 -17.46
N TYR A 75 -7.18 -0.76 -16.58
CA TYR A 75 -7.68 -1.57 -15.45
C TYR A 75 -8.67 -2.69 -15.85
N GLY A 76 -9.19 -2.68 -17.08
CA GLY A 76 -10.08 -3.72 -17.58
C GLY A 76 -11.51 -3.63 -17.01
N ASP A 77 -12.03 -4.71 -16.45
CA ASP A 77 -13.35 -4.77 -15.79
C ASP A 77 -13.32 -4.40 -14.30
N TYR A 78 -12.26 -3.78 -13.80
CA TYR A 78 -12.18 -3.47 -12.38
C TYR A 78 -13.14 -2.33 -12.00
N PRO A 79 -13.92 -2.45 -10.90
CA PRO A 79 -14.82 -1.41 -10.47
C PRO A 79 -14.05 -0.18 -9.99
N MET A 80 -14.47 0.99 -10.45
CA MET A 80 -14.05 2.30 -10.00
C MET A 80 -14.90 2.70 -8.79
N PHE A 81 -14.24 3.14 -7.74
CA PHE A 81 -14.91 3.70 -6.58
C PHE A 81 -14.06 4.81 -5.99
N GLU A 82 -14.72 5.70 -5.25
CA GLU A 82 -14.05 6.81 -4.59
C GLU A 82 -12.95 6.28 -3.66
N LYS A 83 -11.77 6.89 -3.77
CA LYS A 83 -10.67 6.59 -2.87
C LYS A 83 -11.07 6.97 -1.45
N PHE A 84 -11.16 5.98 -0.57
CA PHE A 84 -11.59 6.15 0.82
C PHE A 84 -10.52 5.62 1.78
N HIS A 85 -10.18 6.40 2.81
CA HIS A 85 -9.18 6.02 3.80
C HIS A 85 -9.80 5.10 4.85
N MET A 86 -9.13 4.01 5.22
CA MET A 86 -9.69 3.01 6.13
C MET A 86 -9.98 3.57 7.52
N GLU A 87 -9.21 4.57 7.99
CA GLU A 87 -9.47 5.24 9.27
C GLU A 87 -10.86 5.90 9.32
N SER A 88 -11.38 6.34 8.17
CA SER A 88 -12.69 6.99 8.06
C SER A 88 -13.87 6.00 8.16
N ARG A 89 -13.62 4.68 8.08
CA ARG A 89 -14.65 3.64 8.30
C ARG A 89 -15.03 3.56 9.78
N ASN A 90 -16.21 3.02 10.06
CA ASN A 90 -16.75 2.96 11.43
C ASN A 90 -15.88 2.06 12.32
N PRO A 91 -15.20 2.59 13.36
CA PRO A 91 -14.33 1.79 14.21
C PRO A 91 -15.06 0.76 15.08
N PHE A 92 -16.39 0.87 15.23
CA PHE A 92 -17.19 0.00 16.09
C PHE A 92 -17.90 -1.13 15.33
N GLU A 93 -17.74 -1.19 14.02
CA GLU A 93 -18.29 -2.27 13.21
C GLU A 93 -17.45 -3.54 13.37
N ALA A 94 -18.11 -4.69 13.42
CA ALA A 94 -17.45 -6.00 13.54
C ALA A 94 -17.01 -6.48 12.15
N TYR A 95 -15.90 -5.95 11.65
CA TYR A 95 -15.32 -6.36 10.37
C TYR A 95 -14.76 -7.79 10.42
N ASP A 96 -14.85 -8.52 9.31
CA ASP A 96 -14.18 -9.83 9.17
C ASP A 96 -12.65 -9.72 9.29
N TYR A 97 -12.09 -8.63 8.77
CA TYR A 97 -10.68 -8.27 8.94
C TYR A 97 -10.57 -6.95 9.73
N PRO A 98 -10.56 -7.00 11.08
CA PRO A 98 -10.53 -5.80 11.91
C PRO A 98 -9.30 -4.92 11.66
N GLU A 99 -8.14 -5.53 11.42
CA GLU A 99 -6.87 -4.83 11.13
C GLU A 99 -6.93 -3.97 9.86
N LEU A 100 -7.77 -4.38 8.91
CA LEU A 100 -7.94 -3.74 7.60
C LEU A 100 -9.25 -2.95 7.49
N LYS A 101 -10.07 -2.99 8.54
CA LYS A 101 -11.48 -2.51 8.57
C LYS A 101 -12.27 -2.91 7.33
N ARG A 102 -12.19 -4.18 6.92
CA ARG A 102 -12.77 -4.70 5.67
C ARG A 102 -13.55 -5.99 5.88
N ASN A 103 -14.65 -6.17 5.16
CA ASN A 103 -15.40 -7.43 5.13
C ASN A 103 -14.96 -8.35 3.98
N TYR A 104 -15.24 -9.64 4.12
CA TYR A 104 -14.97 -10.63 3.09
C TYR A 104 -15.86 -10.39 1.86
N GLY A 105 -15.26 -10.42 0.67
CA GLY A 105 -15.98 -10.22 -0.60
C GLY A 105 -16.19 -8.76 -1.00
N GLU A 106 -15.72 -7.78 -0.20
CA GLU A 106 -15.71 -6.38 -0.62
C GLU A 106 -14.64 -6.14 -1.71
N PRO A 107 -14.98 -5.41 -2.79
CA PRO A 107 -13.99 -4.97 -3.78
C PRO A 107 -12.96 -4.01 -3.14
N VAL A 108 -11.71 -4.10 -3.60
CA VAL A 108 -10.55 -3.39 -3.01
C VAL A 108 -10.02 -2.32 -3.95
N HIS A 109 -9.72 -1.10 -3.50
CA HIS A 109 -9.30 -0.04 -4.44
C HIS A 109 -7.97 -0.45 -5.11
N PRO A 110 -7.69 -0.10 -6.40
CA PRO A 110 -6.39 -0.42 -7.00
C PRO A 110 -5.20 0.08 -6.17
N ASP A 111 -5.28 1.31 -5.68
CA ASP A 111 -4.31 1.92 -4.75
C ASP A 111 -4.63 1.66 -3.26
N TYR A 112 -5.11 0.46 -2.91
CA TYR A 112 -5.49 0.14 -1.53
C TYR A 112 -4.36 0.34 -0.53
N ASP A 113 -3.11 0.12 -0.94
CA ASP A 113 -1.92 0.29 -0.11
C ASP A 113 -1.78 1.71 0.48
N ILE A 114 -2.30 2.73 -0.20
CA ILE A 114 -2.30 4.13 0.25
C ILE A 114 -3.48 4.43 1.17
N CYS A 115 -4.54 3.62 1.10
CA CYS A 115 -5.77 3.80 1.88
C CYS A 115 -5.72 3.14 3.26
N LEU A 116 -4.72 2.30 3.52
CA LEU A 116 -4.53 1.62 4.80
C LEU A 116 -4.41 2.60 5.98
N GLU A 117 -4.79 2.16 7.18
CA GLU A 117 -4.77 2.98 8.39
C GLU A 117 -3.38 3.45 8.81
N ASP A 118 -2.35 2.69 8.44
CA ASP A 118 -0.96 3.01 8.74
C ASP A 118 -0.40 4.12 7.83
N LYS A 119 -1.14 4.52 6.80
CA LYS A 119 -0.76 5.57 5.85
C LYS A 119 -1.35 6.91 6.22
N VAL A 120 -0.95 7.91 5.43
CA VAL A 120 -1.41 9.29 5.61
C VAL A 120 -2.88 9.38 5.21
N ASN A 121 -3.70 9.79 6.17
CA ASN A 121 -5.11 10.01 5.93
C ASN A 121 -5.35 11.25 5.06
N PHE A 122 -5.69 11.01 3.79
CA PHE A 122 -5.99 12.06 2.82
C PHE A 122 -7.41 12.66 2.97
N GLN A 123 -8.30 12.03 3.74
CA GLN A 123 -9.64 12.53 4.06
C GLN A 123 -9.71 13.26 5.41
N GLN A 124 -8.58 13.36 6.11
CA GLN A 124 -8.52 13.95 7.44
C GLN A 124 -8.96 15.42 7.42
N LYS A 125 -10.03 15.72 8.16
CA LYS A 125 -10.51 17.10 8.35
C LYS A 125 -9.81 17.73 9.54
N PHE A 126 -8.75 18.49 9.27
CA PHE A 126 -8.06 19.22 10.32
C PHE A 126 -8.92 20.36 10.88
N ARG A 127 -8.94 20.49 12.22
CA ARG A 127 -9.62 21.61 12.90
C ARG A 127 -9.08 22.96 12.44
N THR A 128 -7.77 23.03 12.22
CA THR A 128 -7.08 24.19 11.67
C THR A 128 -6.59 23.84 10.26
N PRO A 129 -6.83 24.68 9.25
CA PRO A 129 -6.39 24.37 7.90
C PRO A 129 -4.85 24.31 7.82
N ILE A 130 -4.34 23.43 6.96
CA ILE A 130 -2.90 23.08 6.88
C ILE A 130 -2.02 24.32 6.70
N TYR A 131 -2.44 25.29 5.88
CA TYR A 131 -1.66 26.51 5.66
C TYR A 131 -1.45 27.34 6.94
N LYS A 132 -2.43 27.36 7.86
CA LYS A 132 -2.28 28.04 9.16
C LYS A 132 -1.34 27.27 10.08
N GLN A 133 -1.43 25.94 10.08
CA GLN A 133 -0.49 25.10 10.85
C GLN A 133 0.94 25.33 10.39
N LEU A 134 1.17 25.33 9.07
CA LEU A 134 2.47 25.63 8.47
C LEU A 134 2.94 27.04 8.85
N LEU A 135 2.06 28.04 8.78
CA LEU A 135 2.38 29.41 9.18
C LEU A 135 2.79 29.50 10.66
N TYR A 136 2.10 28.79 11.56
CA TYR A 136 2.48 28.76 12.98
C TYR A 136 3.85 28.14 13.20
N VAL A 137 4.16 27.02 12.52
CA VAL A 137 5.47 26.37 12.61
C VAL A 137 6.56 27.29 12.08
N VAL A 138 6.37 27.85 10.88
CA VAL A 138 7.33 28.77 10.27
C VAL A 138 7.52 30.02 11.12
N ALA A 139 6.44 30.59 11.66
CA ALA A 139 6.52 31.76 12.54
C ALA A 139 7.29 31.44 13.83
N ALA A 140 7.03 30.30 14.47
CA ALA A 140 7.71 29.89 15.69
C ALA A 140 9.21 29.66 15.45
N VAL A 141 9.56 28.92 14.39
CA VAL A 141 10.96 28.65 14.01
C VAL A 141 11.69 29.94 13.65
N SER A 142 11.04 30.82 12.88
CA SER A 142 11.62 32.11 12.47
C SER A 142 11.83 33.03 13.66
N LEU A 143 10.86 33.11 14.58
CA LEU A 143 10.98 33.90 15.80
C LEU A 143 12.11 33.38 16.69
N TYR A 144 12.17 32.06 16.91
CA TYR A 144 13.21 31.45 17.72
C TYR A 144 14.61 31.66 17.13
N THR A 145 14.75 31.43 15.82
CA THR A 145 16.00 31.71 15.10
C THR A 145 16.38 33.18 15.17
N GLY A 146 15.41 34.09 15.03
CA GLY A 146 15.62 35.53 15.17
C GLY A 146 16.12 35.94 16.55
N LEU A 147 15.60 35.34 17.63
CA LEU A 147 16.07 35.58 18.99
C LEU A 147 17.51 35.07 19.22
N ILE A 148 17.87 33.92 18.65
CA ILE A 148 19.25 33.41 18.70
C ILE A 148 20.19 34.38 17.99
N LEU A 149 19.87 34.77 16.75
CA LEU A 149 20.69 35.70 15.99
C LEU A 149 20.82 37.06 16.69
N TYR A 150 19.74 37.56 17.28
CA TYR A 150 19.79 38.77 18.11
C TYR A 150 20.74 38.62 19.30
N GLY A 151 20.72 37.48 19.99
CA GLY A 151 21.64 37.17 21.09
C GLY A 151 23.11 37.09 20.66
N GLU A 152 23.39 36.69 19.42
CA GLU A 152 24.76 36.69 18.86
C GLU A 152 25.26 38.10 18.54
N PHE A 153 24.41 38.97 17.98
CA PHE A 153 24.78 40.36 17.72
C PHE A 153 24.90 41.19 19.00
N HIS A 154 24.21 40.79 20.07
CA HIS A 154 24.21 41.46 21.36
C HIS A 154 24.58 40.48 22.48
N PRO A 155 25.84 40.00 22.52
CA PRO A 155 26.28 39.05 23.52
C PRO A 155 26.20 39.69 24.91
N VAL A 156 25.76 38.90 25.89
CA VAL A 156 25.73 39.34 27.28
C VAL A 156 27.16 39.52 27.77
N ASP A 157 27.52 40.74 28.17
CA ASP A 157 28.79 41.00 28.82
C ASP A 157 28.82 40.28 30.17
N THR A 158 29.62 39.22 30.24
CA THR A 158 29.79 38.42 31.46
C THR A 158 30.65 39.14 32.51
N LYS A 159 31.23 40.30 32.19
CA LYS A 159 32.18 41.06 33.03
C LYS A 159 33.31 40.17 33.57
N ARG A 160 33.71 39.16 32.78
CA ARG A 160 34.79 38.24 33.10
C ARG A 160 36.05 38.66 32.37
N ILE A 161 37.14 38.74 33.12
CA ILE A 161 38.47 38.89 32.57
C ILE A 161 38.80 37.61 31.79
N PRO A 162 39.51 37.68 30.64
CA PRO A 162 39.96 36.49 29.93
C PRO A 162 40.73 35.57 30.87
N LYS A 163 40.56 34.26 30.68
CA LYS A 163 41.22 33.24 31.49
C LYS A 163 42.74 33.40 31.38
N GLN A 164 43.41 33.58 32.52
CA GLN A 164 44.86 33.67 32.60
C GLN A 164 45.46 32.25 32.57
N PHE A 165 46.50 32.05 31.76
CA PHE A 165 47.17 30.76 31.60
C PHE A 165 48.63 30.85 32.06
N PRO A 166 49.12 29.96 32.94
CA PRO A 166 50.53 29.92 33.28
C PRO A 166 51.35 29.48 32.04
N HIS A 167 52.54 30.04 31.85
CA HIS A 167 53.47 29.77 30.73
C HIS A 167 53.07 30.37 29.36
N SER A 168 52.11 31.30 29.32
CA SER A 168 51.72 32.06 28.11
C SER A 168 52.75 33.14 27.69
N GLY A 169 53.81 33.34 28.50
CA GLY A 169 54.81 34.40 28.31
C GLY A 169 54.34 35.80 28.73
N GLN A 170 53.08 35.96 29.15
CA GLN A 170 52.56 37.22 29.69
C GLN A 170 52.56 37.21 31.23
N VAL A 171 53.00 38.32 31.82
CA VAL A 171 52.96 38.53 33.28
C VAL A 171 51.56 39.04 33.64
N HIS A 172 50.89 38.33 34.56
CA HIS A 172 49.49 38.58 34.92
C HIS A 172 49.31 39.27 36.29
N TYR A 173 50.41 39.60 36.96
CA TYR A 173 50.42 40.20 38.31
C TYR A 173 51.35 41.41 38.36
N SER A 174 51.00 42.42 39.17
CA SER A 174 51.80 43.63 39.37
C SER A 174 52.75 43.57 40.58
N PHE A 175 52.79 42.45 41.29
CA PHE A 175 53.65 42.28 42.46
C PHE A 175 55.08 41.93 42.03
N GLU A 176 56.07 42.41 42.76
CA GLU A 176 57.46 41.99 42.57
C GLU A 176 57.60 40.50 42.87
N ALA A 177 58.47 39.81 42.14
CA ALA A 177 58.76 38.41 42.40
C ALA A 177 59.31 38.27 43.83
N ALA A 178 58.75 37.33 44.61
CA ALA A 178 59.27 37.02 45.94
C ALA A 178 60.75 36.62 45.81
N GLN A 179 61.63 37.41 46.44
CA GLN A 179 63.06 37.18 46.51
C GLN A 179 63.39 35.89 47.26
#